data_AF-A0A2U1Q1H5-F1
#
_entry.id   AF-A0A2U1Q1H5-F1
#
_cell.length_a   1.000
_cell.length_b   1.000
_cell.length_c   1.000
_cell.angle_alpha   90.00
_cell.angle_beta   90.00
_cell.angle_gamma   90.00
#
_symmetry.space_group_name_H-M   'P 1'
#
loop_
_entity.id
_entity.type
_entity.pdbx_description
1 polymer ?
#
loop_
_entity_poly.entity_id
_entity_poly.type
_entity_poly.pdbx_seq_one_letter_code
_entity_poly.pdbx_strand_id
1 'polypeptide(L)'
;MALISGQQLHDYPDSFVWNLDAEGVFSVDTTRKFIDDNNMIHALTGTRWLANQVWRKISRWCGVTISVGDSIQEWYDGVVDSSRSSESKIKFEVIVIASIWILWRFWNSVVFNNNPIRRSNIFDLIVLTSFNWLKVRASKMHMSWNDWVSNPL
;
A
#
# COMPACT_ATOMS: atom_id res chain seq x y z
N MET A 1 2.90 46.87 14.73
CA MET A 1 2.06 45.69 15.01
C MET A 1 2.39 44.64 13.96
N ALA A 2 3.32 43.77 14.32
CA ALA A 2 3.63 42.52 13.62
C ALA A 2 2.57 41.46 14.04
N LEU A 3 2.39 40.26 13.47
CA LEU A 3 3.25 39.39 12.67
C LEU A 3 2.37 38.56 11.71
N ILE A 4 2.67 38.61 10.41
CA ILE A 4 2.83 37.37 9.63
C ILE A 4 4.15 37.53 8.84
N SER A 5 5.21 37.86 9.57
CA SER A 5 6.58 37.80 9.09
C SER A 5 7.16 36.48 9.57
N GLY A 6 7.44 35.55 8.67
CA GLY A 6 8.16 34.33 9.03
C GLY A 6 7.86 33.07 8.21
N GLN A 7 7.04 33.11 7.16
CA GLN A 7 6.92 31.96 6.27
C GLN A 7 7.57 32.27 4.93
N GLN A 8 8.78 31.76 4.75
CA GLN A 8 9.36 31.60 3.41
C GLN A 8 8.72 30.36 2.79
N LEU A 9 7.95 30.56 1.73
CA LEU A 9 7.61 29.48 0.80
C LEU A 9 8.92 29.05 0.14
N HIS A 10 9.30 27.80 0.36
CA HIS A 10 10.53 27.24 -0.17
C HIS A 10 10.17 26.41 -1.42
N ASP A 11 10.74 26.77 -2.58
CA ASP A 11 10.62 26.05 -3.86
C ASP A 11 11.44 24.74 -3.89
N TYR A 12 11.36 23.93 -2.83
CA TYR A 12 11.78 22.54 -2.97
C TYR A 12 10.68 21.78 -3.72
N PRO A 13 11.01 20.78 -4.56
CA PRO A 13 10.00 19.89 -5.09
C PRO A 13 9.23 19.32 -3.89
N ASP A 14 7.90 19.43 -3.87
CA ASP A 14 7.05 18.86 -2.83
C ASP A 14 7.26 17.34 -2.77
N SER A 15 8.30 16.91 -2.08
CA SER A 15 8.73 15.53 -1.95
C SER A 15 8.37 15.04 -0.56
N PHE A 16 7.55 14.00 -0.50
CA PHE A 16 7.48 13.17 0.69
C PHE A 16 8.80 12.40 0.82
N VAL A 17 9.78 12.99 1.49
CA VAL A 17 11.04 12.33 1.85
C VAL A 17 10.74 11.32 2.95
N TRP A 18 10.68 10.06 2.57
CA TRP A 18 10.73 8.94 3.51
C TRP A 18 12.19 8.59 3.76
N ASN A 19 12.73 9.08 4.87
CA ASN A 19 14.00 8.56 5.39
C ASN A 19 13.68 7.20 6.03
N LEU A 20 13.95 6.15 5.27
CA LEU A 20 13.92 4.75 5.70
C LEU A 20 14.98 4.56 6.78
N ASP A 21 14.64 4.89 8.03
CA ASP A 21 15.50 4.79 9.22
C ASP A 21 16.97 5.25 9.03
N ALA A 22 17.83 5.08 10.05
CA ALA A 22 19.24 5.47 9.94
C ALA A 22 20.04 4.58 8.96
N GLU A 23 19.42 3.48 8.48
CA GLU A 23 20.08 2.40 7.74
C GLU A 23 19.62 2.32 6.27
N GLY A 24 18.64 3.13 5.86
CA GLY A 24 18.10 3.09 4.50
C GLY A 24 17.25 1.84 4.24
N VAL A 25 16.70 1.20 5.29
CA VAL A 25 16.06 -0.11 5.18
C VAL A 25 14.54 0.02 5.23
N PHE A 26 13.87 -0.70 4.34
CA PHE A 26 12.41 -0.84 4.38
C PHE A 26 11.99 -1.77 5.51
N SER A 27 11.76 -1.19 6.69
CA SER A 27 11.12 -1.89 7.79
C SER A 27 9.59 -1.85 7.67
N VAL A 28 9.03 -3.06 7.68
CA VAL A 28 7.61 -3.35 7.78
C VAL A 28 6.96 -2.67 8.98
N ASP A 29 7.66 -2.69 10.11
CA ASP A 29 7.18 -2.20 11.39
C ASP A 29 6.99 -0.67 11.33
N THR A 30 7.96 0.02 10.73
CA THR A 30 7.91 1.46 10.51
C THR A 30 6.81 1.85 9.53
N THR A 31 6.65 1.08 8.44
CA THR A 31 5.58 1.30 7.46
C THR A 31 4.20 1.06 8.09
N ARG A 32 4.07 0.04 8.93
CA ARG A 32 2.82 -0.26 9.64
C ARG A 32 2.42 0.86 10.60
N LYS A 33 3.35 1.31 11.46
CA LYS A 33 3.13 2.46 12.36
C LYS A 33 2.70 3.71 11.59
N PHE A 34 3.33 3.98 10.45
CA PHE A 34 2.96 5.14 9.63
C PHE A 34 1.56 5.01 8.99
N ILE A 35 1.16 3.81 8.57
CA ILE A 35 -0.19 3.53 8.01
C ILE A 35 -1.25 3.66 9.10
N ASP A 36 -0.95 3.20 10.31
CA ASP A 36 -1.85 3.27 11.46
C ASP A 36 -2.04 4.73 11.94
N ASP A 37 -0.97 5.53 11.91
CA ASP A 37 -0.97 6.93 12.35
C ASP A 37 -1.51 7.91 11.29
N ASN A 38 -1.37 7.60 10.00
CA ASN A 38 -1.78 8.49 8.92
C ASN A 38 -2.87 7.85 8.07
N ASN A 39 -3.96 8.58 7.89
CA ASN A 39 -5.10 8.29 7.02
C ASN A 39 -4.71 8.32 5.51
N MET A 40 -3.60 7.66 5.14
CA MET A 40 -2.86 7.74 3.88
C MET A 40 -3.71 7.45 2.64
N ILE A 41 -4.78 6.66 2.80
CA ILE A 41 -5.76 6.40 1.75
C ILE A 41 -6.35 7.71 1.23
N HIS A 42 -6.55 8.69 2.11
CA HIS A 42 -7.02 10.04 1.79
C HIS A 42 -5.88 11.00 1.37
N ALA A 43 -4.62 10.74 1.71
CA ALA A 43 -3.49 11.58 1.29
C ALA A 43 -3.03 11.30 -0.15
N LEU A 44 -3.23 10.08 -0.66
CA LEU A 44 -2.94 9.68 -2.07
C LEU A 44 -4.01 10.21 -3.08
N THR A 45 -4.71 11.30 -2.75
CA THR A 45 -5.99 11.74 -3.36
C THR A 45 -5.90 12.41 -4.71
N GLY A 46 -4.71 12.74 -5.24
CA GLY A 46 -4.60 13.35 -6.57
C GLY A 46 -5.22 12.50 -7.71
N THR A 47 -5.45 11.20 -7.46
CA THR A 47 -6.16 10.24 -8.30
C THR A 47 -6.92 9.26 -7.42
N ARG A 48 -7.82 9.77 -6.58
CA ARG A 48 -8.78 8.95 -5.80
C ARG A 48 -9.44 7.84 -6.64
N TRP A 49 -9.72 8.12 -7.91
CA TRP A 49 -10.25 7.15 -8.87
C TRP A 49 -9.32 5.94 -9.09
N LEU A 50 -8.02 6.15 -9.28
CA LEU A 50 -7.07 5.06 -9.54
C LEU A 50 -6.93 4.16 -8.31
N ALA A 51 -6.77 4.76 -7.13
CA ALA A 51 -6.71 4.03 -5.87
C ALA A 51 -7.98 3.17 -5.68
N ASN A 52 -9.16 3.76 -5.88
CA ASN A 52 -10.43 3.03 -5.81
C ASN A 52 -10.50 1.85 -6.78
N GLN A 53 -10.00 1.99 -8.02
CA GLN A 53 -9.98 0.89 -8.98
C GLN A 53 -9.05 -0.24 -8.56
N VAL A 54 -7.87 0.11 -8.02
CA VAL A 54 -6.90 -0.87 -7.49
C VAL A 54 -7.51 -1.63 -6.31
N TRP A 55 -8.10 -0.92 -5.36
CA TRP A 55 -8.74 -1.52 -4.19
C TRP A 55 -9.92 -2.42 -4.54
N ARG A 56 -10.74 -2.04 -5.54
CA ARG A 56 -11.79 -2.93 -6.06
C ARG A 56 -11.25 -4.20 -6.70
N LYS A 57 -10.11 -4.13 -7.39
CA LYS A 57 -9.45 -5.32 -7.95
C LYS A 57 -8.93 -6.23 -6.83
N ILE A 58 -8.30 -5.66 -5.80
CA ILE A 58 -7.79 -6.39 -4.64
C ILE A 58 -8.94 -7.07 -3.88
N SER A 59 -10.01 -6.34 -3.60
CA SER A 59 -11.26 -6.86 -3.00
C SER A 59 -11.75 -8.10 -3.74
N ARG A 60 -11.89 -8.01 -5.06
CA ARG A 60 -12.34 -9.12 -5.90
C ARG A 60 -11.36 -10.28 -5.91
N TRP A 61 -10.06 -10.00 -5.94
CA TRP A 61 -9.02 -11.02 -5.97
C TRP A 61 -8.94 -11.81 -4.66
N CYS A 62 -9.08 -11.14 -3.52
CA CYS A 62 -9.07 -11.75 -2.20
C CYS A 62 -10.44 -12.33 -1.79
N GLY A 63 -11.51 -12.11 -2.56
CA GLY A 63 -12.87 -12.52 -2.20
C GLY A 63 -13.47 -11.76 -1.00
N VAL A 64 -12.96 -10.58 -0.68
CA VAL A 64 -13.38 -9.78 0.49
C VAL A 64 -14.22 -8.60 0.01
N THR A 65 -15.45 -8.44 0.51
CA THR A 65 -16.27 -7.26 0.23
C THR A 65 -15.69 -6.02 0.90
N ILE A 66 -15.33 -5.04 0.09
CA ILE A 66 -14.76 -3.76 0.53
C ILE A 66 -15.76 -2.65 0.18
N SER A 67 -16.19 -1.89 1.18
CA SER A 67 -17.06 -0.73 0.98
C SER A 67 -16.21 0.51 0.71
N VAL A 68 -16.70 1.40 -0.15
CA VAL A 68 -16.03 2.68 -0.44
C VAL A 68 -16.22 3.60 0.77
N GLY A 69 -15.17 3.76 1.58
CA GLY A 69 -15.21 4.58 2.80
C GLY A 69 -14.61 3.87 4.01
N ASP A 70 -14.46 2.55 3.93
CA ASP A 70 -13.87 1.74 4.99
C ASP A 70 -12.36 2.02 5.11
N SER A 71 -11.88 2.10 6.35
CA SER A 71 -10.46 2.17 6.68
C SER A 71 -9.74 0.85 6.40
N ILE A 72 -8.41 0.88 6.24
CA ILE A 72 -7.59 -0.35 6.18
C ILE A 72 -7.81 -1.21 7.42
N GLN A 73 -8.05 -0.60 8.58
CA GLN A 73 -8.32 -1.30 9.83
C GLN A 73 -9.62 -2.10 9.75
N GLU A 74 -10.70 -1.51 9.24
CA GLU A 74 -11.98 -2.21 9.05
C GLU A 74 -11.87 -3.36 8.05
N TRP A 75 -11.00 -3.23 7.03
CA TRP A 75 -10.72 -4.35 6.12
C TRP A 75 -9.91 -5.45 6.80
N TYR A 76 -8.91 -5.06 7.58
CA TYR A 76 -8.11 -6.00 8.35
C TYR A 76 -9.00 -6.78 9.31
N ASP A 77 -9.90 -6.09 10.04
CA ASP A 77 -10.86 -6.70 10.95
C ASP A 77 -11.84 -7.61 10.20
N GLY A 78 -12.36 -7.19 9.04
CA GLY A 78 -13.21 -8.04 8.19
C GLY A 78 -12.51 -9.31 7.70
N VAL A 79 -11.22 -9.24 7.36
CA VAL A 79 -10.41 -10.43 7.00
C VAL A 79 -10.13 -11.29 8.23
N VAL A 80 -9.82 -10.68 9.37
CA VAL A 80 -9.59 -11.38 10.64
C VAL A 80 -10.84 -12.17 11.05
N ASP A 81 -12.01 -11.56 10.93
CA ASP A 81 -13.30 -12.15 11.31
C ASP A 81 -13.71 -13.27 10.35
N SER A 82 -13.46 -13.11 9.05
CA SER A 82 -13.81 -14.09 8.02
C SER A 82 -12.85 -15.28 7.93
N SER A 83 -11.54 -15.08 8.16
CA SER A 83 -10.53 -16.08 7.80
C SER A 83 -9.97 -16.92 8.96
N ARG A 84 -10.19 -16.56 10.24
CA ARG A 84 -9.78 -17.28 11.48
C ARG A 84 -8.32 -17.79 11.59
N SER A 85 -7.49 -17.75 10.54
CA SER A 85 -6.14 -18.27 10.50
C SER A 85 -5.10 -17.15 10.61
N SER A 86 -3.99 -17.41 11.31
CA SER A 86 -2.84 -16.49 11.35
C SER A 86 -2.20 -16.31 9.97
N GLU A 87 -2.32 -17.30 9.08
CA GLU A 87 -1.78 -17.25 7.73
C GLU A 87 -2.51 -16.25 6.85
N SER A 88 -3.84 -16.26 6.82
CA SER A 88 -4.62 -15.32 6.00
C SER A 88 -4.39 -13.87 6.40
N LYS A 89 -4.16 -13.59 7.70
CA LYS A 89 -3.77 -12.26 8.18
C LYS A 89 -2.43 -11.80 7.60
N ILE A 90 -1.41 -12.66 7.64
CA ILE A 90 -0.08 -12.36 7.08
C ILE A 90 -0.19 -12.09 5.57
N LYS A 91 -0.94 -12.92 4.84
CA LYS A 91 -1.15 -12.76 3.40
C LYS A 91 -1.81 -11.44 3.07
N PHE A 92 -2.92 -11.12 3.75
CA PHE A 92 -3.66 -9.89 3.52
C PHE A 92 -2.83 -8.66 3.83
N GLU A 93 -2.11 -8.67 4.95
CA GLU A 93 -1.25 -7.57 5.35
C GLU A 93 -0.16 -7.31 4.30
N VAL A 94 0.50 -8.35 3.79
CA VAL A 94 1.52 -8.21 2.74
C VAL A 94 0.92 -7.63 1.45
N ILE A 95 -0.32 -8.00 1.10
CA ILE A 95 -1.05 -7.43 -0.04
C ILE A 95 -1.31 -5.93 0.16
N VAL A 96 -1.81 -5.55 1.33
CA VAL A 96 -2.13 -4.13 1.65
C VAL A 96 -0.86 -3.28 1.58
N ILE A 97 0.23 -3.72 2.23
CA ILE A 97 1.48 -2.95 2.24
C ILE A 97 2.07 -2.85 0.83
N ALA A 98 2.08 -3.94 0.05
CA ALA A 98 2.54 -3.91 -1.34
C ALA A 98 1.68 -2.96 -2.20
N SER A 99 0.37 -2.91 -1.96
CA SER A 99 -0.55 -2.01 -2.66
C SER A 99 -0.24 -0.55 -2.40
N ILE A 100 -0.05 -0.18 -1.14
CA ILE A 100 0.33 1.18 -0.73
C ILE A 100 1.67 1.57 -1.35
N TRP A 101 2.67 0.66 -1.28
CA TRP A 101 3.99 0.89 -1.86
C TRP A 101 3.94 1.14 -3.37
N ILE A 102 3.22 0.29 -4.13
CA ILE A 102 3.13 0.45 -5.59
C ILE A 102 2.35 1.70 -5.97
N LEU A 103 1.28 2.04 -5.24
CA LEU A 103 0.54 3.29 -5.46
C LEU A 103 1.43 4.50 -5.20
N TRP A 104 2.17 4.53 -4.10
CA TRP A 104 3.13 5.59 -3.79
C TRP A 104 4.23 5.69 -4.85
N ARG A 105 4.78 4.56 -5.31
CA ARG A 105 5.79 4.53 -6.38
C ARG A 105 5.24 5.06 -7.70
N PHE A 106 3.99 4.73 -8.04
CA PHE A 106 3.30 5.29 -9.20
C PHE A 106 3.22 6.82 -9.08
N TRP A 107 2.78 7.33 -7.94
CA TRP A 107 2.71 8.77 -7.66
C TRP A 107 4.03 9.49 -7.83
N ASN A 108 5.08 8.97 -7.18
CA ASN A 108 6.41 9.54 -7.33
C ASN A 108 6.91 9.49 -8.77
N SER A 109 6.56 8.42 -9.51
CA SER A 109 6.94 8.33 -10.92
C SER A 109 6.17 9.30 -11.82
N VAL A 110 4.98 9.76 -11.42
CA VAL A 110 4.21 10.78 -12.16
C VAL A 110 4.74 12.18 -11.86
N VAL A 111 5.14 12.45 -10.62
CA VAL A 111 5.60 13.77 -10.18
C VAL A 111 7.07 14.00 -10.55
N PHE A 112 7.93 13.01 -10.35
CA PHE A 112 9.39 13.18 -10.41
C PHE A 112 10.06 12.47 -11.60
N ASN A 113 9.34 11.68 -12.38
CA ASN A 113 9.94 10.85 -13.42
C ASN A 113 9.18 10.99 -14.74
N ASN A 114 9.89 10.86 -15.87
CA ASN A 114 9.27 10.91 -17.20
C ASN A 114 8.79 9.54 -17.70
N ASN A 115 8.89 8.50 -16.86
CA ASN A 115 8.48 7.14 -17.22
C ASN A 115 7.63 6.52 -16.09
N PRO A 116 6.37 6.96 -15.94
CA PRO A 116 5.50 6.45 -14.90
C PRO A 116 5.14 4.98 -15.13
N ILE A 117 4.91 4.26 -14.03
CA ILE A 117 4.34 2.90 -14.11
C ILE A 117 3.03 2.98 -14.90
N ARG A 118 2.90 2.14 -15.94
CA ARG A 118 1.64 2.07 -16.70
C ARG A 118 0.52 1.66 -15.76
N ARG A 119 -0.60 2.40 -15.79
CA ARG A 119 -1.78 2.12 -14.94
C ARG A 119 -2.28 0.68 -15.08
N SER A 120 -2.18 0.09 -16.27
CA SER A 120 -2.53 -1.31 -16.54
C SER A 120 -1.73 -2.31 -15.70
N ASN A 121 -0.46 -1.99 -15.39
CA ASN A 121 0.48 -2.90 -14.76
C ASN A 121 0.47 -2.79 -13.23
N ILE A 122 -0.23 -1.80 -12.66
CA ILE A 122 -0.23 -1.55 -11.21
C ILE A 122 -0.70 -2.78 -10.45
N PHE A 123 -1.80 -3.39 -10.88
CA PHE A 123 -2.34 -4.58 -10.22
C PHE A 123 -1.38 -5.77 -10.33
N ASP A 124 -0.84 -6.03 -11.51
CA ASP A 124 0.11 -7.14 -11.71
C ASP A 124 1.39 -6.97 -10.88
N LEU A 125 1.87 -5.73 -10.75
CA LEU A 125 3.00 -5.39 -9.89
C LEU A 125 2.67 -5.59 -8.40
N ILE A 126 1.44 -5.30 -7.97
CA ILE A 126 0.99 -5.59 -6.61
C ILE A 126 0.99 -7.10 -6.36
N VAL A 127 0.40 -7.90 -7.25
CA VAL A 127 0.35 -9.36 -7.14
C VAL A 127 1.76 -9.96 -7.06
N LEU A 128 2.66 -9.53 -7.96
CA LEU A 128 4.05 -9.99 -7.98
C LEU A 128 4.85 -9.56 -6.74
N THR A 129 4.77 -8.27 -6.38
CA THR A 129 5.53 -7.70 -5.26
C THR A 129 5.09 -8.32 -3.94
N SER A 130 3.78 -8.45 -3.74
CA SER A 130 3.22 -9.07 -2.53
C SER A 130 3.63 -10.54 -2.41
N PHE A 131 3.63 -11.31 -3.51
CA PHE A 131 4.12 -12.70 -3.48
C PHE A 131 5.59 -12.79 -3.09
N ASN A 132 6.45 -11.96 -3.69
CA ASN A 132 7.87 -11.94 -3.36
C ASN A 132 8.11 -11.58 -1.89
N TRP A 133 7.40 -10.57 -1.39
CA TRP A 133 7.48 -10.18 0.02
C TRP A 133 6.96 -11.25 0.97
N LEU A 134 5.92 -11.97 0.57
CA LEU A 134 5.39 -13.11 1.32
C LEU A 134 6.42 -14.25 1.43
N LYS A 135 7.09 -14.59 0.32
CA LYS A 135 8.14 -15.62 0.31
C LYS A 135 9.32 -15.26 1.20
N VAL A 136 9.62 -13.97 1.36
CA VAL A 136 10.66 -13.49 2.29
C VAL A 136 10.18 -13.52 3.73
N ARG A 137 9.00 -12.96 4.04
CA ARG A 137 8.49 -12.83 5.42
C ARG A 137 7.97 -14.13 6.02
N ALA A 138 7.39 -14.99 5.21
CA ALA A 138 6.75 -16.23 5.60
C ALA A 138 7.31 -17.39 4.76
N SER A 139 8.64 -17.53 4.78
CA SER A 139 9.37 -18.51 3.95
C SER A 139 8.93 -19.96 4.14
N LYS A 140 8.42 -20.29 5.34
CA LYS A 140 7.89 -21.62 5.69
C LYS A 140 6.45 -21.84 5.23
N MET A 141 5.73 -20.80 4.79
CA MET A 141 4.35 -20.93 4.35
C MET A 141 4.28 -21.56 2.96
N HIS A 142 3.47 -22.60 2.83
CA HIS A 142 3.28 -23.30 1.56
C HIS A 142 2.25 -22.57 0.69
N MET A 143 2.71 -21.58 -0.06
CA MET A 143 1.92 -20.84 -1.04
C MET A 143 2.62 -20.90 -2.41
N SER A 144 1.94 -21.46 -3.41
CA SER A 144 2.42 -21.46 -4.79
C SER A 144 2.03 -20.16 -5.50
N TRP A 145 2.73 -19.83 -6.59
CA TRP A 145 2.36 -18.68 -7.43
C TRP A 145 0.97 -18.85 -8.05
N ASN A 146 0.61 -20.07 -8.46
CA ASN A 146 -0.69 -20.34 -9.09
C ASN A 146 -1.84 -20.16 -8.10
N ASP A 147 -1.66 -20.61 -6.86
CA ASP A 147 -2.65 -20.41 -5.80
C ASP A 147 -2.79 -18.91 -5.49
N TRP A 148 -1.65 -18.21 -5.37
CA TRP A 148 -1.61 -16.77 -5.10
C TRP A 148 -2.36 -15.94 -6.15
N VAL A 149 -2.07 -16.16 -7.43
CA VAL A 149 -2.72 -15.43 -8.52
C VAL A 149 -4.21 -15.74 -8.59
N SER A 150 -4.62 -16.96 -8.23
CA SER A 150 -6.03 -17.38 -8.27
C SER A 150 -6.85 -16.77 -7.14
N ASN A 151 -6.45 -17.01 -5.88
CA ASN A 151 -7.00 -16.37 -4.69
C ASN A 151 -5.99 -16.53 -3.53
N PRO A 152 -5.46 -15.44 -2.96
CA PRO A 152 -4.47 -15.51 -1.90
C PRO A 152 -5.04 -15.89 -0.53
N LEU A 153 -6.33 -15.62 -0.26
CA LEU A 153 -6.94 -15.78 1.07
C LEU A 153 -7.69 -17.09 1.26
#